data_AF-A0A453PLF4-F1
#
_entry.id   AF-A0A453PLF4-F1
#
_cell.length_a   1.000
_cell.length_b   1.000
_cell.length_c   1.000
_cell.angle_alpha   90.00
_cell.angle_beta   90.00
_cell.angle_gamma   90.00
#
_symmetry.space_group_name_H-M   'P 1'
#
loop_
_entity.id
_entity.type
_entity.pdbx_description
1 polymer ?
#
loop_
_entity_poly.entity_id
_entity_poly.type
_entity_poly.pdbx_seq_one_letter_code
_entity_poly.pdbx_strand_id
1 'polypeptide(L)'
;EFAGHNDAILIVVIPAMQAPEVASSRALKLARDIDPEGTRTIGVLSKIDQAASDAKTVACVQAILSNKGPRTAAEIEWVALIGQSVAIASAQSGSVGSENSLETAWRAEAESLKSILTTAPQNKLGRIALVDTIAKQIRKRMKVRLPNLLTGLQGKSQVVKDELARLGESMVQSPEGTRAVALELCREFEDKFLAHVTSGE
;
A
#
# COMPACT_ATOMS: atom_id res chain seq x y z
N GLU A 1 -3.41 -13.13 -5.54
CA GLU A 1 -4.58 -12.48 -4.94
C GLU A 1 -4.22 -11.14 -4.28
N PHE A 2 -3.49 -11.11 -3.17
CA PHE A 2 -3.15 -9.87 -2.44
C PHE A 2 -2.50 -8.75 -3.28
N ALA A 3 -1.57 -9.07 -4.17
CA ALA A 3 -0.89 -8.08 -5.01
C ALA A 3 -1.84 -7.39 -6.01
N GLY A 4 -2.93 -8.06 -6.40
CA GLY A 4 -3.92 -7.51 -7.32
C GLY A 4 -4.76 -6.39 -6.72
N HIS A 5 -4.89 -6.31 -5.39
CA HIS A 5 -5.65 -5.23 -4.77
C HIS A 5 -4.93 -3.90 -4.92
N ASN A 6 -5.62 -2.88 -5.41
CA ASN A 6 -5.07 -1.56 -5.72
C ASN A 6 -4.48 -0.84 -4.48
N ASP A 7 -4.88 -1.21 -3.28
CA ASP A 7 -4.36 -0.70 -2.00
C ASP A 7 -3.07 -1.38 -1.53
N ALA A 8 -2.66 -2.49 -2.14
CA ALA A 8 -1.38 -3.12 -1.85
C ALA A 8 -0.22 -2.28 -2.40
N ILE A 9 0.83 -2.14 -1.58
CA ILE A 9 2.15 -1.67 -2.00
C ILE A 9 2.97 -2.90 -2.36
N LEU A 10 3.60 -2.88 -3.53
CA LEU A 10 4.39 -3.97 -4.05
C LEU A 10 5.85 -3.73 -3.69
N ILE A 11 6.50 -4.70 -3.05
CA ILE A 11 7.93 -4.65 -2.76
C ILE A 11 8.60 -5.75 -3.57
N VAL A 12 9.33 -5.35 -4.61
CA VAL A 12 10.05 -6.25 -5.51
C VAL A 12 11.48 -6.38 -5.01
N VAL A 13 11.83 -7.55 -4.46
CA VAL A 13 13.18 -7.83 -3.95
C VAL A 13 13.99 -8.58 -5.01
N ILE A 14 15.14 -8.03 -5.37
CA ILE A 14 16.08 -8.61 -6.33
C ILE A 14 17.46 -8.70 -5.66
N PRO A 15 18.12 -9.88 -5.63
CA PRO A 15 19.50 -10.00 -5.18
C PRO A 15 20.45 -9.18 -6.06
N ALA A 16 21.49 -8.59 -5.46
CA ALA A 16 22.46 -7.76 -6.16
C ALA A 16 23.06 -8.47 -7.39
N MET A 17 23.42 -9.75 -7.25
CA MET A 17 23.96 -10.57 -8.34
C MET A 17 23.03 -10.70 -9.56
N GLN A 18 21.74 -10.43 -9.41
CA GLN A 18 20.75 -10.46 -10.49
C GLN A 18 20.44 -9.07 -11.05
N ALA A 19 21.05 -8.01 -10.52
CA ALA A 19 20.87 -6.64 -11.00
C ALA A 19 21.16 -6.45 -12.51
N PRO A 20 22.21 -7.07 -13.11
CA PRO A 20 22.43 -6.99 -14.55
C PRO A 20 21.27 -7.52 -15.40
N GLU A 21 20.48 -8.44 -14.84
CA GLU A 21 19.32 -9.09 -15.47
C GLU A 21 17.99 -8.60 -14.90
N VAL A 22 17.97 -7.44 -14.23
CA VAL A 22 16.76 -6.90 -13.58
C VAL A 22 15.55 -6.84 -14.52
N ALA A 23 15.75 -6.56 -15.80
CA ALA A 23 14.69 -6.46 -16.80
C ALA A 23 14.01 -7.80 -17.11
N SER A 24 14.72 -8.93 -16.96
CA SER A 24 14.16 -10.27 -17.18
C SER A 24 13.58 -10.88 -15.90
N SER A 25 13.80 -10.25 -14.74
CA SER A 25 13.31 -10.69 -13.43
C SER A 25 11.81 -10.98 -13.44
N ARG A 26 11.46 -12.21 -13.03
CA ARG A 26 10.05 -12.64 -12.90
C ARG A 26 9.28 -11.78 -11.89
N ALA A 27 9.92 -11.38 -10.79
CA ALA A 27 9.29 -10.55 -9.77
C ALA A 27 8.95 -9.16 -10.32
N LEU A 28 9.85 -8.57 -11.12
CA LEU A 28 9.60 -7.28 -11.77
C LEU A 28 8.51 -7.37 -12.84
N LYS A 29 8.53 -8.43 -13.67
CA LYS A 29 7.48 -8.66 -14.68
C LYS A 29 6.10 -8.76 -14.01
N LEU A 30 5.98 -9.60 -12.98
CA LEU A 30 4.73 -9.75 -12.25
C LEU A 30 4.25 -8.41 -11.66
N ALA A 31 5.14 -7.60 -11.09
CA ALA A 31 4.78 -6.29 -10.57
C ALA A 31 4.28 -5.35 -11.67
N ARG A 32 4.92 -5.35 -12.85
CA ARG A 32 4.48 -4.54 -14.00
C ARG A 32 3.15 -4.99 -14.58
N ASP A 33 2.82 -6.28 -14.52
CA ASP A 33 1.52 -6.78 -14.99
C ASP A 33 0.34 -6.19 -14.18
N ILE A 34 0.57 -5.85 -12.90
CA ILE A 34 -0.46 -5.34 -11.96
C ILE A 34 -0.26 -3.87 -11.54
N ASP A 35 0.89 -3.28 -11.87
CA ASP A 35 1.24 -1.87 -11.68
C ASP A 35 2.11 -1.39 -12.86
N PRO A 36 1.53 -1.23 -14.07
CA PRO A 36 2.29 -0.88 -15.28
C PRO A 36 3.02 0.45 -15.17
N GLU A 37 2.50 1.40 -14.39
CA GLU A 37 3.09 2.72 -14.16
C GLU A 37 4.08 2.78 -12.98
N GLY A 38 4.24 1.67 -12.23
CA GLY A 38 5.14 1.63 -11.06
C GLY A 38 4.70 2.55 -9.92
N THR A 39 3.43 2.97 -9.88
CA THR A 39 2.94 4.00 -8.94
C THR A 39 2.89 3.55 -7.48
N ARG A 40 2.88 2.23 -7.25
CA ARG A 40 2.78 1.58 -5.94
C ARG A 40 3.84 0.49 -5.75
N THR A 41 4.87 0.48 -6.59
CA THR A 41 5.96 -0.50 -6.56
C THR A 41 7.24 0.13 -6.03
N ILE A 42 7.86 -0.55 -5.06
CA ILE A 42 9.17 -0.24 -4.52
C ILE A 42 10.11 -1.38 -4.90
N GLY A 43 11.28 -1.04 -5.40
CA GLY A 43 12.34 -2.00 -5.69
C GLY A 43 13.33 -2.10 -4.53
N VAL A 44 13.79 -3.30 -4.23
CA VAL A 44 14.83 -3.56 -3.22
C VAL A 44 15.94 -4.38 -3.84
N LEU A 45 17.15 -3.81 -3.89
CA LEU A 45 18.37 -4.53 -4.26
C LEU A 45 19.00 -5.07 -2.97
N SER A 46 18.91 -6.38 -2.76
CA SER A 46 19.35 -7.05 -1.53
C SER A 46 20.72 -7.70 -1.70
N LYS A 47 21.38 -8.05 -0.58
CA LYS A 47 22.67 -8.79 -0.59
C LYS A 47 23.78 -8.05 -1.34
N ILE A 48 23.82 -6.72 -1.22
CA ILE A 48 24.86 -5.89 -1.87
C ILE A 48 26.27 -6.31 -1.44
N ASP A 49 26.42 -6.77 -0.21
CA ASP A 49 27.65 -7.32 0.36
C ASP A 49 28.23 -8.49 -0.46
N GLN A 50 27.37 -9.33 -1.03
CA GLN A 50 27.81 -10.48 -1.85
C GLN A 50 28.30 -10.06 -3.23
N ALA A 51 27.89 -8.88 -3.71
CA ALA A 51 28.30 -8.33 -4.98
C ALA A 51 29.51 -7.39 -4.87
N ALA A 52 29.99 -7.08 -3.66
CA ALA A 52 30.98 -6.02 -3.43
C ALA A 52 32.30 -6.21 -4.19
N SER A 53 32.71 -7.45 -4.46
CA SER A 53 33.91 -7.77 -5.24
C SER A 53 33.69 -7.83 -6.75
N ASP A 54 32.44 -7.81 -7.22
CA ASP A 54 32.09 -7.81 -8.63
C ASP A 54 31.76 -6.38 -9.11
N ALA A 55 32.78 -5.73 -9.68
CA ALA A 55 32.68 -4.37 -10.19
C ALA A 55 31.56 -4.19 -11.24
N LYS A 56 31.28 -5.22 -12.05
CA LYS A 56 30.22 -5.14 -13.07
C LYS A 56 28.85 -5.11 -12.39
N THR A 57 28.63 -5.98 -11.42
CA THR A 57 27.38 -6.03 -10.66
C THR A 57 27.17 -4.75 -9.85
N VAL A 58 28.22 -4.25 -9.19
CA VAL A 58 28.19 -2.99 -8.43
C VAL A 58 27.83 -1.81 -9.33
N ALA A 59 28.43 -1.70 -10.52
CA ALA A 59 28.08 -0.67 -11.50
C ALA A 59 26.61 -0.76 -11.94
N CYS A 60 26.08 -1.97 -12.17
CA CYS A 60 24.67 -2.16 -12.49
C CYS A 60 23.74 -1.72 -11.35
N VAL A 61 24.05 -2.09 -10.10
CA VAL A 61 23.30 -1.66 -8.92
C VAL A 61 23.27 -0.13 -8.82
N GLN A 62 24.43 0.53 -8.97
CA GLN A 62 24.53 1.99 -8.91
C GLN A 62 23.72 2.67 -10.02
N ALA A 63 23.72 2.10 -11.23
CA ALA A 63 22.90 2.59 -12.33
C ALA A 63 21.40 2.49 -12.04
N ILE A 64 20.93 1.34 -11.50
CA ILE A 64 19.52 1.15 -11.12
C ILE A 64 19.11 2.13 -10.02
N LEU A 65 19.92 2.29 -8.96
CA LEU A 65 19.64 3.25 -7.88
C LEU A 65 19.60 4.70 -8.36
N SER A 66 20.33 5.02 -9.44
CA SER A 66 20.33 6.35 -10.05
C SER A 66 19.27 6.54 -11.14
N ASN A 67 18.34 5.59 -11.28
CA ASN A 67 17.31 5.56 -12.34
C ASN A 67 17.89 5.54 -13.77
N LYS A 68 19.13 5.05 -13.93
CA LYS A 68 19.85 4.88 -15.21
C LYS A 68 19.88 3.41 -15.68
N GLY A 69 19.14 2.53 -15.00
CA GLY A 69 18.99 1.13 -15.39
C GLY A 69 18.06 0.93 -16.59
N PRO A 70 17.70 -0.32 -16.92
CA PRO A 70 16.73 -0.62 -17.96
C PRO A 70 15.40 0.11 -17.73
N ARG A 71 14.70 0.49 -18.81
CA ARG A 71 13.43 1.25 -18.73
C ARG A 71 12.39 0.61 -17.80
N THR A 72 12.32 -0.72 -17.81
CA THR A 72 11.41 -1.50 -16.94
C THR A 72 11.69 -1.30 -15.44
N ALA A 73 12.92 -0.93 -15.07
CA ALA A 73 13.32 -0.65 -13.69
C ALA A 73 13.46 0.85 -13.38
N ALA A 74 13.69 1.71 -14.39
CA ALA A 74 14.01 3.13 -14.20
C ALA A 74 12.87 3.96 -13.56
N GLU A 75 11.61 3.53 -13.74
CA GLU A 75 10.42 4.21 -13.18
C GLU A 75 10.10 3.77 -11.74
N ILE A 76 10.81 2.77 -11.21
CA ILE A 76 10.61 2.24 -9.86
C ILE A 76 11.59 2.90 -8.90
N GLU A 77 11.12 3.21 -7.70
CA GLU A 77 11.99 3.69 -6.63
C GLU A 77 12.73 2.52 -5.98
N TRP A 78 14.05 2.44 -6.21
CA TRP A 78 14.91 1.38 -5.69
C TRP A 78 15.66 1.79 -4.42
N VAL A 79 15.77 0.85 -3.48
CA VAL A 79 16.59 0.96 -2.26
C VAL A 79 17.57 -0.21 -2.19
N ALA A 80 18.80 0.04 -1.75
CA ALA A 80 19.82 -0.98 -1.56
C ALA A 80 19.94 -1.42 -0.10
N LEU A 81 20.06 -2.72 0.13
CA LEU A 81 20.20 -3.34 1.45
C LEU A 81 21.31 -4.38 1.47
N ILE A 82 21.98 -4.49 2.62
CA ILE A 82 22.87 -5.62 2.90
C ILE A 82 22.03 -6.78 3.43
N GLY A 83 22.35 -8.00 3.01
CA GLY A 83 21.72 -9.19 3.58
C GLY A 83 22.02 -9.28 5.09
N GLN A 84 21.19 -9.93 5.89
CA GLN A 84 21.62 -10.31 7.25
C GLN A 84 22.78 -11.31 7.12
N SER A 85 24.00 -10.82 6.95
CA SER A 85 25.17 -11.63 7.19
C SER A 85 25.23 -11.84 8.70
N VAL A 86 25.37 -13.11 9.08
CA VAL A 86 25.17 -13.67 10.43
C VAL A 86 25.94 -12.92 11.53
N ALA A 87 26.93 -12.10 11.17
CA ALA A 87 27.71 -11.25 12.08
C ALA A 87 26.90 -10.17 12.83
N ILE A 88 25.85 -9.60 12.22
CA ILE A 88 25.07 -8.53 12.89
C ILE A 88 24.14 -9.11 13.97
N ALA A 89 23.69 -10.37 13.81
CA ALA A 89 22.85 -11.05 14.80
C ALA A 89 23.65 -11.64 15.97
N SER A 90 24.89 -12.10 15.73
CA SER A 90 25.71 -12.74 16.76
C SER A 90 26.38 -11.77 17.74
N ALA A 91 26.44 -10.47 17.43
CA ALA A 91 26.98 -9.46 18.36
C ALA A 91 26.00 -9.04 19.47
N GLN A 92 24.75 -9.54 19.46
CA GLN A 92 23.67 -9.07 20.34
C GLN A 92 23.31 -10.00 21.50
N SER A 93 24.02 -11.12 21.72
CA SER A 93 23.69 -12.05 22.81
C SER A 93 24.32 -11.68 24.17
N GLY A 94 24.93 -10.51 24.33
CA GLY A 94 25.65 -10.17 25.55
C GLY A 94 25.60 -8.68 25.91
N SER A 95 24.60 -8.31 26.70
CA SER A 95 24.61 -7.14 27.59
C SER A 95 24.38 -5.74 26.98
N VAL A 96 23.40 -5.04 27.58
CA VAL A 96 23.10 -3.60 27.60
C VAL A 96 22.45 -2.97 26.34
N GLY A 97 21.14 -2.70 26.42
CA GLY A 97 20.44 -1.70 25.60
C GLY A 97 19.88 -2.17 24.24
N SER A 98 18.77 -2.92 24.29
CA SER A 98 18.09 -3.50 23.10
C SER A 98 17.76 -2.49 21.99
N GLU A 99 17.35 -1.25 22.33
CA GLU A 99 16.92 -0.26 21.32
C GLU A 99 18.09 0.42 20.59
N ASN A 100 19.21 0.71 21.27
CA ASN A 100 20.36 1.35 20.64
C ASN A 100 21.11 0.40 19.69
N SER A 101 21.01 -0.91 19.92
CA SER A 101 21.76 -1.91 19.16
C SER A 101 21.26 -2.04 17.71
N LEU A 102 19.94 -1.99 17.49
CA LEU A 102 19.35 -2.09 16.15
C LEU A 102 19.63 -0.84 15.30
N GLU A 103 19.49 0.34 15.91
CA GLU A 103 19.75 1.61 15.23
C GLU A 103 21.24 1.75 14.86
N THR A 104 22.13 1.29 15.75
CA THR A 104 23.58 1.21 15.48
C THR A 104 23.87 0.23 14.33
N ALA A 105 23.21 -0.92 14.29
CA ALA A 105 23.35 -1.88 13.18
C ALA A 105 22.87 -1.30 11.85
N TRP A 106 21.77 -0.53 11.82
CA TRP A 106 21.27 0.11 10.61
C TRP A 106 22.20 1.23 10.12
N ARG A 107 22.81 1.99 11.05
CA ARG A 107 23.85 2.97 10.71
C ARG A 107 25.09 2.29 10.13
N ALA A 108 25.56 1.20 10.74
CA ALA A 108 26.71 0.43 10.24
C ALA A 108 26.44 -0.19 8.84
N GLU A 109 25.22 -0.66 8.59
CA GLU A 109 24.78 -1.09 7.26
C GLU A 109 24.88 0.07 6.26
N ALA A 110 24.34 1.24 6.61
CA ALA A 110 24.37 2.40 5.72
C ALA A 110 25.81 2.79 5.36
N GLU A 111 26.72 2.84 6.34
CA GLU A 111 28.14 3.14 6.09
C GLU A 111 28.82 2.07 5.21
N SER A 112 28.49 0.79 5.41
CA SER A 112 29.01 -0.29 4.56
C SER A 112 28.49 -0.19 3.12
N LEU A 113 27.22 0.19 2.94
CA LEU A 113 26.66 0.45 1.62
C LEU A 113 27.32 1.66 0.94
N LYS A 114 27.66 2.71 1.71
CA LYS A 114 28.37 3.89 1.17
C LYS A 114 29.76 3.55 0.65
N SER A 115 30.47 2.64 1.32
CA SER A 115 31.80 2.21 0.87
C SER A 115 31.73 1.35 -0.40
N ILE A 116 30.71 0.48 -0.52
CA ILE A 116 30.51 -0.38 -1.70
C ILE A 116 29.94 0.42 -2.89
N LEU A 117 28.95 1.27 -2.65
CA LEU A 117 28.16 1.97 -3.67
C LEU A 117 28.49 3.47 -3.69
N THR A 118 29.76 3.79 -3.97
CA THR A 118 30.34 5.14 -3.80
C THR A 118 29.63 6.25 -4.59
N THR A 119 29.00 5.96 -5.72
CA THR A 119 28.29 6.95 -6.54
C THR A 119 26.76 6.90 -6.38
N ALA A 120 26.24 6.01 -5.53
CA ALA A 120 24.80 5.87 -5.35
C ALA A 120 24.21 7.01 -4.49
N PRO A 121 22.94 7.41 -4.74
CA PRO A 121 22.24 8.37 -3.90
C PRO A 121 22.11 7.87 -2.46
N GLN A 122 22.58 8.68 -1.51
CA GLN A 122 22.67 8.32 -0.09
C GLN A 122 21.30 8.06 0.55
N ASN A 123 20.26 8.74 0.06
CA ASN A 123 18.88 8.57 0.49
C ASN A 123 18.22 7.26 0.02
N LYS A 124 18.96 6.38 -0.66
CA LYS A 124 18.50 5.06 -1.14
C LYS A 124 19.28 3.90 -0.51
N LEU A 125 20.10 4.16 0.52
CA LEU A 125 21.00 3.17 1.12
C LEU A 125 20.52 2.76 2.51
N GLY A 126 20.33 1.46 2.71
CA GLY A 126 20.09 0.85 4.01
C GLY A 126 18.63 0.85 4.46
N ARG A 127 18.40 0.24 5.63
CA ARG A 127 17.04 0.07 6.19
C ARG A 127 16.34 1.39 6.51
N ILE A 128 17.07 2.42 6.91
CA ILE A 128 16.49 3.75 7.18
C ILE A 128 15.88 4.31 5.89
N ALA A 129 16.61 4.25 4.77
CA ALA A 129 16.09 4.67 3.46
C ALA A 129 14.88 3.82 3.03
N LEU A 130 14.88 2.51 3.32
CA LEU A 130 13.74 1.65 3.03
C LEU A 130 12.49 2.06 3.82
N VAL A 131 12.62 2.29 5.12
CA VAL A 131 11.51 2.73 5.98
C VAL A 131 10.93 4.04 5.47
N ASP A 132 11.79 5.02 5.15
CA ASP A 132 11.36 6.30 4.59
C ASP A 132 10.64 6.13 3.25
N THR A 133 11.14 5.26 2.38
CA THR A 133 10.55 5.00 1.06
C THR A 133 9.18 4.33 1.18
N ILE A 134 9.06 3.32 2.05
CA ILE A 134 7.79 2.65 2.35
C ILE A 134 6.81 3.66 2.94
N ALA A 135 7.21 4.45 3.93
CA ALA A 135 6.36 5.44 4.56
C ALA A 135 5.87 6.52 3.57
N LYS A 136 6.75 7.00 2.67
CA LYS A 136 6.37 7.92 1.59
C LYS A 136 5.35 7.28 0.66
N GLN A 137 5.53 6.03 0.27
CA GLN A 137 4.60 5.33 -0.60
C GLN A 137 3.25 5.08 0.07
N ILE A 138 3.21 4.66 1.34
CA ILE A 138 1.97 4.54 2.12
C ILE A 138 1.21 5.87 2.10
N ARG A 139 1.87 6.98 2.44
CA ARG A 139 1.25 8.31 2.44
C ARG A 139 0.74 8.71 1.05
N LYS A 140 1.52 8.44 -0.01
CA LYS A 140 1.12 8.71 -1.40
C LYS A 140 -0.14 7.93 -1.78
N ARG A 141 -0.19 6.64 -1.46
CA ARG A 141 -1.35 5.78 -1.74
C ARG A 141 -2.57 6.16 -0.91
N MET A 142 -2.40 6.50 0.37
CA MET A 142 -3.49 6.99 1.22
C MET A 142 -4.15 8.25 0.65
N LYS A 143 -3.36 9.21 0.14
CA LYS A 143 -3.90 10.44 -0.47
C LYS A 143 -4.83 10.17 -1.66
N VAL A 144 -4.53 9.15 -2.45
CA VAL A 144 -5.35 8.75 -3.60
C VAL A 144 -6.57 7.93 -3.16
N ARG A 145 -6.41 7.08 -2.15
CA ARG A 145 -7.44 6.10 -1.73
C ARG A 145 -8.51 6.70 -0.82
N LEU A 146 -8.13 7.59 0.08
CA LEU A 146 -9.03 8.11 1.11
C LEU A 146 -10.28 8.82 0.54
N PRO A 147 -10.18 9.68 -0.50
CA PRO A 147 -11.35 10.29 -1.10
C PRO A 147 -12.31 9.26 -1.71
N ASN A 148 -11.77 8.28 -2.45
CA ASN A 148 -12.57 7.23 -3.08
C ASN A 148 -13.30 6.35 -2.05
N LEU A 149 -12.64 6.05 -0.92
CA LEU A 149 -13.27 5.33 0.19
C LEU A 149 -14.40 6.15 0.81
N LEU A 150 -14.19 7.45 1.02
CA LEU A 150 -15.22 8.34 1.58
C LEU A 150 -16.45 8.40 0.68
N THR A 151 -16.25 8.65 -0.62
CA THR A 151 -17.36 8.69 -1.60
C THR A 151 -18.07 7.34 -1.68
N GLY A 152 -17.34 6.23 -1.66
CA GLY A 152 -17.92 4.89 -1.64
C GLY A 152 -18.77 4.63 -0.38
N LEU A 153 -18.31 5.06 0.79
CA LEU A 153 -19.06 4.95 2.04
C LEU A 153 -20.30 5.84 2.05
N GLN A 154 -20.20 7.07 1.54
CA GLN A 154 -21.34 7.98 1.42
C GLN A 154 -22.40 7.40 0.50
N GLY A 155 -22.01 6.86 -0.66
CA GLY A 155 -22.93 6.18 -1.58
C GLY A 155 -23.63 4.99 -0.92
N LYS A 156 -22.87 4.11 -0.26
CA LYS A 156 -23.46 2.97 0.47
C LYS A 156 -24.39 3.42 1.61
N SER A 157 -24.02 4.49 2.33
CA SER A 157 -24.87 5.05 3.38
C SER A 157 -26.19 5.58 2.82
N GLN A 158 -26.17 6.21 1.64
CA GLN A 158 -27.40 6.67 1.00
C GLN A 158 -28.29 5.50 0.59
N VAL A 159 -27.73 4.46 -0.04
CA VAL A 159 -28.48 3.25 -0.41
C VAL A 159 -29.15 2.63 0.82
N VAL A 160 -28.42 2.49 1.94
CA VAL A 160 -28.98 1.96 3.19
C VAL A 160 -30.08 2.86 3.74
N LYS A 161 -29.95 4.18 3.63
CA LYS A 161 -31.00 5.12 4.07
C LYS A 161 -32.26 5.02 3.20
N ASP A 162 -32.09 4.90 1.89
CA ASP A 162 -33.21 4.76 0.96
C ASP A 162 -33.93 3.42 1.17
N GLU A 163 -33.18 2.34 1.41
CA GLU A 163 -33.75 1.04 1.80
C GLU A 163 -34.48 1.11 3.14
N LEU A 164 -33.91 1.80 4.14
CA LEU A 164 -34.55 1.99 5.43
C LEU A 164 -35.84 2.80 5.31
N ALA A 165 -35.85 3.87 4.51
CA ALA A 165 -37.04 4.66 4.23
C ALA A 165 -38.14 3.82 3.55
N ARG A 166 -37.76 2.92 2.63
CA ARG A 166 -38.70 1.98 2.00
C ARG A 166 -39.30 0.98 2.99
N LEU A 167 -38.56 0.59 4.03
CA LEU A 167 -39.06 -0.29 5.08
C LEU A 167 -40.02 0.40 6.05
N GLY A 168 -40.10 1.74 6.00
CA GLY A 168 -40.97 2.55 6.85
C GLY A 168 -40.33 2.92 8.18
N GLU A 169 -41.13 3.57 9.03
CA GLU A 169 -40.68 4.04 10.33
C GLU A 169 -40.52 2.90 11.35
N SER A 170 -39.83 3.21 12.45
CA SER A 170 -39.66 2.25 13.55
C SER A 170 -41.02 1.82 14.10
N MET A 171 -41.19 0.51 14.28
CA MET A 171 -42.43 -0.02 14.86
C MET A 171 -42.68 0.56 16.25
N VAL A 172 -43.90 1.03 16.47
CA VAL A 172 -44.35 1.51 17.76
C VAL A 172 -44.75 0.32 18.63
N GLN A 173 -44.27 0.29 19.87
CA GLN A 173 -44.47 -0.82 20.80
C GLN A 173 -45.67 -0.62 21.73
N SER A 174 -46.23 0.60 21.80
CA SER A 174 -47.40 0.89 22.63
C SER A 174 -48.70 0.65 21.85
N PRO A 175 -49.75 0.13 22.51
CA PRO A 175 -51.05 -0.09 21.87
C PRO A 175 -51.68 1.22 21.35
N GLU A 176 -51.47 2.34 22.04
CA GLU A 176 -51.91 3.66 21.58
C GLU A 176 -51.19 4.09 20.30
N GLY A 177 -49.88 3.83 20.24
CA GLY A 177 -49.05 4.14 19.09
C GLY A 177 -49.39 3.28 17.87
N THR A 178 -49.62 1.99 18.06
CA THR A 178 -50.09 1.10 17.00
C THR A 178 -51.45 1.57 16.44
N ARG A 179 -52.36 2.03 17.31
CA ARG A 179 -53.65 2.58 16.88
C ARG A 179 -53.50 3.88 16.09
N ALA A 180 -52.57 4.75 16.48
CA ALA A 180 -52.27 5.98 15.76
C ALA A 180 -51.73 5.69 14.35
N VAL A 181 -50.76 4.76 14.22
CA VAL A 181 -50.20 4.33 12.93
C VAL A 181 -51.28 3.70 12.04
N ALA A 182 -52.15 2.86 12.59
CA ALA A 182 -53.24 2.25 11.82
C ALA A 182 -54.22 3.30 11.25
N LEU A 183 -54.54 4.33 12.03
CA LEU A 183 -55.40 5.43 11.57
C LEU A 183 -54.74 6.27 10.48
N GLU A 184 -53.43 6.49 10.57
CA GLU A 184 -52.64 7.21 9.56
C GLU A 184 -52.62 6.43 8.23
N LEU A 185 -52.35 5.13 8.28
CA LEU A 185 -52.40 4.25 7.11
C LEU A 185 -53.79 4.22 6.44
N CYS A 186 -54.87 4.21 7.23
CA CYS A 186 -56.23 4.28 6.70
C CYS A 186 -56.50 5.59 5.93
N ARG A 187 -56.03 6.73 6.45
CA ARG A 187 -56.16 8.03 5.78
C ARG A 187 -55.35 8.08 4.49
N GLU A 188 -54.09 7.63 4.54
CA GLU A 188 -53.24 7.62 3.36
C GLU A 188 -53.80 6.73 2.24
N PHE A 189 -54.43 5.61 2.60
CA PHE A 189 -55.14 4.75 1.65
C PHE A 189 -56.36 5.46 1.04
N GLU A 190 -57.19 6.10 1.86
CA GLU A 190 -58.38 6.83 1.40
C GLU A 190 -58.00 7.96 0.41
N ASP A 191 -56.96 8.74 0.74
CA ASP A 191 -56.44 9.81 -0.11
C ASP A 191 -55.93 9.28 -1.46
N LYS A 192 -55.12 8.20 -1.43
CA LYS A 192 -54.62 7.55 -2.66
C LYS A 192 -55.74 6.94 -3.50
N PHE A 193 -56.73 6.34 -2.87
CA PHE A 193 -57.89 5.75 -3.54
C PHE A 193 -58.73 6.84 -4.23
N LEU A 194 -59.00 7.96 -3.54
CA LEU A 194 -59.73 9.09 -4.12
C LEU A 194 -58.96 9.73 -5.27
N ALA A 195 -57.65 9.88 -5.15
CA ALA A 195 -56.80 10.39 -6.23
C ALA A 195 -56.86 9.49 -7.48
N HIS A 196 -56.82 8.17 -7.31
CA HIS A 196 -56.95 7.22 -8.42
C HIS A 196 -58.32 7.31 -9.09
N VAL A 197 -59.41 7.35 -8.31
CA VAL A 197 -60.78 7.46 -8.82
C VAL A 197 -61.03 8.77 -9.58
N THR A 198 -60.39 9.87 -9.16
CA THR A 198 -60.61 11.20 -9.76
C THR A 198 -59.67 11.52 -10.93
N SER A 199 -58.46 10.96 -10.95
CA SER A 199 -57.46 11.21 -12.01
C SER A 199 -57.47 10.17 -13.13
N GLY A 200 -57.97 8.95 -12.90
CA GLY A 200 -58.16 7.93 -13.93
C GLY A 200 -56.89 7.16 -14.36
N GLU A 201 -55.74 7.43 -13.74
CA GLU A 201 -54.56 6.55 -13.67
C GLU A 201 -54.38 6.02 -12.24
#